data_AF-A0A351MLQ1-F1
#
_entry.id   AF-A0A351MLQ1-F1
#
_cell.length_a   1.000
_cell.length_b   1.000
_cell.length_c   1.000
_cell.angle_alpha   90.00
_cell.angle_beta   90.00
_cell.angle_gamma   90.00
#
_symmetry.space_group_name_H-M   'P 1'
#
loop_
_entity.id
_entity.type
_entity.pdbx_description
1 polymer ?
#
loop_
_entity_poly.entity_id
_entity_poly.type
_entity_poly.pdbx_seq_one_letter_code
_entity_poly.pdbx_strand_id
1 'polypeptide(L)'
;MQCLDLRLAPGDASCAGAGSGARSDAGGDHGHRFGTIGRGARMAGHGPAAARSQRGLGCRHTRAEGTSRNGRDTTARGRGGTMVQDVSRWGAMLADSAQTAPLLAATYGPDEANWPERLALWQAAATRWQEAFGSGEVLLTRAPARISFNPHSDHQGAHVLYGCHQREMVVAAGWREDSLVQVVYGDPQYASTQSFDLAAEPDLDRAAWEAGWLRYIDAPAVRQSVLELEDTTTNGAARTSSLRYVKAALLRLAHAYPGRLRGLNLALVGDIPTGAGMSSSSAIVVAVALAALALAEIEVSRRPLVAMLGEAEWHVGTRGGAGDHAAMLLGRLGQLTNIAFDPPVTVRDV
;
A
#
# COMPACT_ATOMS: atom_id res chain seq x y z
N MET A 1 11.45 18.56 3.45
CA MET A 1 10.25 17.76 3.77
C MET A 1 10.71 16.41 4.25
N GLN A 2 10.53 16.16 5.54
CA GLN A 2 11.06 15.03 6.30
C GLN A 2 9.95 13.98 6.44
N CYS A 3 10.27 12.70 6.22
CA CYS A 3 9.35 11.58 6.25
C CYS A 3 8.70 11.40 7.64
N LEU A 4 7.52 11.97 7.84
CA LEU A 4 6.55 11.51 8.84
C LEU A 4 5.19 11.16 8.21
N ASP A 5 5.09 11.27 6.89
CA ASP A 5 3.94 10.84 6.10
C ASP A 5 4.47 10.48 4.70
N LEU A 6 4.48 9.19 4.33
CA LEU A 6 4.74 8.75 2.95
C LEU A 6 3.54 9.04 2.05
N ARG A 7 3.04 10.27 2.14
CA ARG A 7 2.32 10.93 1.07
C ARG A 7 3.32 11.22 -0.05
N LEU A 8 3.70 10.16 -0.76
CA LEU A 8 4.44 10.18 -2.02
C LEU A 8 3.91 11.33 -2.91
N ALA A 9 4.85 11.99 -3.59
CA ALA A 9 4.74 13.27 -4.28
C ALA A 9 3.39 13.54 -4.97
N PRO A 10 2.93 14.81 -5.06
CA PRO A 10 1.75 15.15 -5.83
C PRO A 10 1.99 14.87 -7.33
N GLY A 11 1.46 13.75 -7.81
CA GLY A 11 1.35 13.46 -9.24
C GLY A 11 0.06 14.07 -9.78
N ASP A 12 0.24 15.08 -10.63
CA ASP A 12 -0.66 15.57 -11.69
C ASP A 12 -2.14 15.81 -11.35
N ALA A 13 -2.40 17.02 -10.84
CA ALA A 13 -3.68 17.69 -11.06
C ALA A 13 -3.70 18.32 -12.46
N SER A 14 -3.86 17.51 -13.50
CA SER A 14 -4.19 18.00 -14.84
C SER A 14 -5.29 17.15 -15.48
N CYS A 15 -6.52 17.38 -15.02
CA CYS A 15 -7.73 17.15 -15.79
C CYS A 15 -8.82 18.08 -15.23
N ALA A 16 -8.65 19.38 -15.44
CA ALA A 16 -9.70 20.36 -15.33
C ALA A 16 -9.81 21.09 -16.67
N GLY A 17 -10.97 20.94 -17.33
CA GLY A 17 -11.48 21.91 -18.30
C GLY A 17 -10.95 21.81 -19.74
N ALA A 18 -11.51 20.91 -20.53
CA ALA A 18 -11.83 21.22 -21.91
C ALA A 18 -13.35 21.45 -21.98
N GLY A 19 -13.75 22.71 -21.90
CA GLY A 19 -15.12 23.12 -22.14
C GLY A 19 -15.51 22.87 -23.59
N SER A 20 -16.61 22.18 -23.81
CA SER A 20 -17.38 22.31 -25.04
C SER A 20 -18.71 22.96 -24.67
N GLY A 21 -18.84 24.24 -25.02
CA GLY A 21 -20.09 24.96 -24.93
C GLY A 21 -21.13 24.34 -25.86
N ALA A 22 -22.33 24.14 -25.34
CA ALA A 22 -23.53 24.05 -26.14
C ALA A 22 -24.58 24.93 -25.46
N ARG A 23 -25.01 25.94 -26.21
CA ARG A 23 -26.00 26.94 -25.83
C ARG A 23 -27.35 26.27 -25.62
N SER A 24 -28.09 26.83 -24.67
CA SER A 24 -29.53 26.71 -24.53
C SER A 24 -30.26 27.09 -25.82
N ASP A 25 -31.24 26.29 -26.22
CA ASP A 25 -32.48 26.80 -26.80
C ASP A 25 -33.62 25.81 -26.54
N ALA A 26 -34.82 26.38 -26.46
CA ALA A 26 -35.97 25.89 -25.73
C ALA A 26 -36.96 25.03 -26.53
N GLY A 27 -37.79 24.29 -25.79
CA GLY A 27 -39.22 24.11 -26.06
C GLY A 27 -39.63 22.96 -26.99
N GLY A 28 -40.58 22.14 -26.53
CA GLY A 28 -41.37 21.27 -27.43
C GLY A 28 -41.86 19.97 -26.80
N ASP A 29 -43.07 20.03 -26.25
CA ASP A 29 -43.89 18.93 -25.75
C ASP A 29 -44.37 17.97 -26.88
N HIS A 30 -44.56 16.69 -26.54
CA HIS A 30 -45.57 15.72 -27.02
C HIS A 30 -45.06 14.31 -27.39
N GLY A 31 -45.74 13.31 -26.82
CA GLY A 31 -46.36 12.24 -27.62
C GLY A 31 -45.77 10.83 -27.54
N HIS A 32 -46.50 9.94 -26.85
CA HIS A 32 -46.43 8.48 -26.95
C HIS A 32 -46.31 7.94 -28.40
N ARG A 33 -45.58 6.84 -28.60
CA ARG A 33 -46.10 5.53 -29.09
C ARG A 33 -45.02 4.46 -29.33
N PHE A 34 -45.38 3.23 -28.95
CA PHE A 34 -44.78 1.96 -29.36
C PHE A 34 -44.88 1.70 -30.87
N GLY A 35 -43.94 0.93 -31.45
CA GLY A 35 -44.15 0.27 -32.75
C GLY A 35 -42.91 -0.29 -33.47
N THR A 36 -42.64 -1.58 -33.24
CA THR A 36 -42.29 -2.63 -34.23
C THR A 36 -41.26 -2.43 -35.37
N ILE A 37 -40.21 -3.27 -35.32
CA ILE A 37 -39.69 -4.24 -36.32
C ILE A 37 -39.96 -3.93 -37.82
N GLY A 38 -38.87 -3.76 -38.58
CA GLY A 38 -38.83 -3.84 -40.04
C GLY A 38 -37.50 -4.47 -40.52
N ARG A 39 -37.62 -5.54 -41.30
CA ARG A 39 -36.52 -6.36 -41.84
C ARG A 39 -35.79 -5.68 -43.00
N GLY A 40 -34.49 -5.94 -43.11
CA GLY A 40 -33.85 -6.47 -44.32
C GLY A 40 -33.19 -5.49 -45.30
N ALA A 41 -31.87 -5.61 -45.44
CA ALA A 41 -31.18 -5.57 -46.74
C ALA A 41 -29.78 -6.19 -46.60
N ARG A 42 -29.38 -6.93 -47.64
CA ARG A 42 -28.23 -7.83 -47.74
C ARG A 42 -26.98 -7.14 -48.35
N MET A 43 -25.82 -7.64 -47.90
CA MET A 43 -24.61 -8.06 -48.66
C MET A 43 -23.80 -7.08 -49.51
N ALA A 44 -22.49 -7.05 -49.19
CA ALA A 44 -21.27 -7.07 -50.05
C ALA A 44 -20.21 -6.12 -49.45
N GLY A 45 -18.90 -6.42 -49.33
CA GLY A 45 -18.04 -7.50 -49.78
C GLY A 45 -16.62 -7.31 -49.19
N HIS A 46 -15.73 -8.27 -49.48
CA HIS A 46 -14.32 -8.44 -49.07
C HIS A 46 -13.41 -7.19 -49.17
N GLY A 47 -12.25 -7.03 -48.54
CA GLY A 47 -11.28 -7.91 -47.85
C GLY A 47 -10.05 -7.06 -47.39
N PRO A 48 -8.95 -7.65 -46.90
CA PRO A 48 -8.14 -7.08 -45.81
C PRO A 48 -6.83 -6.38 -46.25
N ALA A 49 -6.23 -5.57 -45.36
CA ALA A 49 -4.89 -5.02 -45.53
C ALA A 49 -4.02 -5.13 -44.26
N ALA A 50 -3.11 -6.11 -44.33
CA ALA A 50 -1.77 -6.26 -43.77
C ALA A 50 -1.23 -5.36 -42.64
N ALA A 51 -0.63 -6.07 -41.67
CA ALA A 51 0.33 -5.62 -40.69
C ALA A 51 1.63 -5.04 -41.28
N ARG A 52 2.25 -4.10 -40.54
CA ARG A 52 3.70 -3.90 -40.56
C ARG A 52 4.22 -3.60 -39.16
N SER A 53 5.13 -4.46 -38.73
CA SER A 53 6.03 -4.29 -37.59
C SER A 53 7.20 -3.39 -37.97
N GLN A 54 7.71 -2.61 -37.01
CA GLN A 54 9.12 -2.20 -37.00
C GLN A 54 9.64 -2.15 -35.56
N ARG A 55 10.70 -2.96 -35.34
CA ARG A 55 11.71 -2.86 -34.29
C ARG A 55 12.40 -1.49 -34.45
N GLY A 56 12.80 -0.76 -33.41
CA GLY A 56 13.70 -1.14 -32.33
C GLY A 56 15.01 -0.36 -32.52
N LEU A 57 15.36 0.54 -31.60
CA LEU A 57 16.66 1.21 -31.54
C LEU A 57 17.04 1.43 -30.07
N GLY A 58 18.05 0.69 -29.64
CA GLY A 58 18.70 0.87 -28.33
C GLY A 58 19.71 2.01 -28.35
N CYS A 59 19.98 2.57 -27.18
CA CYS A 59 21.03 3.56 -26.99
C CYS A 59 21.98 3.13 -25.86
N ARG A 60 23.27 3.30 -26.12
CA ARG A 60 24.41 2.73 -25.40
C ARG A 60 24.80 3.55 -24.17
N HIS A 61 25.25 2.86 -23.13
CA HIS A 61 25.97 3.42 -21.99
C HIS A 61 27.39 3.86 -22.38
N THR A 62 27.84 5.00 -21.84
CA THR A 62 29.26 5.32 -21.67
C THR A 62 29.55 5.56 -20.20
N ARG A 63 30.64 4.95 -19.74
CA ARG A 63 31.16 4.93 -18.37
C ARG A 63 32.33 5.91 -18.32
N ALA A 64 32.38 6.78 -17.31
CA ALA A 64 33.56 7.58 -17.01
C ALA A 64 33.98 7.30 -15.57
N GLU A 65 35.21 6.81 -15.42
CA GLU A 65 35.91 6.63 -14.14
C GLU A 65 36.55 7.95 -13.71
N GLY A 66 36.55 8.21 -12.40
CA GLY A 66 37.21 9.37 -11.80
C GLY A 66 37.40 9.15 -10.30
N THR A 67 38.62 8.79 -9.91
CA THR A 67 39.10 8.66 -8.53
C THR A 67 39.31 10.03 -7.89
N SER A 68 38.82 10.24 -6.65
CA SER A 68 39.49 11.09 -5.66
C SER A 68 38.95 10.86 -4.24
N ARG A 69 39.88 10.69 -3.29
CA ARG A 69 39.67 10.57 -1.84
C ARG A 69 39.46 11.96 -1.24
N ASN A 70 38.44 12.14 -0.39
CA ASN A 70 38.59 12.80 0.91
C ASN A 70 37.33 12.64 1.77
N GLY A 71 37.54 12.68 3.09
CA GLY A 71 36.63 12.24 4.15
C GLY A 71 35.21 12.81 4.07
N ARG A 72 34.25 11.97 4.46
CA ARG A 72 32.85 12.36 4.64
C ARG A 72 32.42 12.05 6.06
N ASP A 73 32.19 13.15 6.76
CA ASP A 73 31.17 13.35 7.78
C ASP A 73 29.92 12.48 7.49
N THR A 74 29.44 11.76 8.51
CA THR A 74 28.28 10.86 8.44
C THR A 74 26.99 11.67 8.47
N THR A 75 26.75 12.42 7.39
CA THR A 75 25.49 13.11 7.14
C THR A 75 24.47 12.13 6.55
N ALA A 76 23.26 12.14 7.11
CA ALA A 76 22.09 11.39 6.68
C ALA A 76 22.06 11.16 5.15
N ARG A 77 22.05 9.89 4.72
CA ARG A 77 21.81 9.54 3.32
C ARG A 77 20.30 9.66 3.07
N GLY A 78 19.89 10.78 2.49
CA GLY A 78 18.53 10.95 1.98
C GLY A 78 18.53 11.84 0.75
N ARG A 79 18.58 11.24 -0.45
CA ARG A 79 18.16 11.92 -1.68
C ARG A 79 16.69 11.56 -1.92
N GLY A 80 15.80 12.48 -1.54
CA GLY A 80 14.36 12.39 -1.79
C GLY A 80 13.56 11.87 -0.60
N GLY A 81 13.08 12.77 0.26
CA GLY A 81 11.92 12.56 1.14
C GLY A 81 12.05 11.59 2.32
N THR A 82 12.75 10.45 2.18
CA THR A 82 12.82 9.37 3.16
C THR A 82 13.82 9.69 4.28
N MET A 83 13.37 9.60 5.54
CA MET A 83 14.18 9.85 6.72
C MET A 83 14.49 8.52 7.40
N VAL A 84 15.54 7.85 6.92
CA VAL A 84 16.16 6.73 7.63
C VAL A 84 17.18 7.32 8.60
N GLN A 85 17.12 6.94 9.87
CA GLN A 85 18.06 7.38 10.88
C GLN A 85 18.17 6.36 12.01
N ASP A 86 19.21 6.47 12.83
CA ASP A 86 19.35 5.62 14.00
C ASP A 86 18.12 5.73 14.93
N VAL A 87 17.66 4.61 15.48
CA VAL A 87 16.47 4.56 16.36
C VAL A 87 16.59 5.48 17.58
N SER A 88 17.80 5.71 18.11
CA SER A 88 18.00 6.65 19.22
C SER A 88 17.74 8.10 18.81
N ARG A 89 18.02 8.46 17.55
CA ARG A 89 17.70 9.78 17.00
C ARG A 89 16.20 9.97 16.83
N TRP A 90 15.47 8.92 16.46
CA TRP A 90 14.02 8.94 16.49
C TRP A 90 13.49 9.24 17.90
N GLY A 91 14.00 8.56 18.92
CA GLY A 91 13.62 8.82 20.32
C GLY A 91 13.84 10.28 20.74
N ALA A 92 15.01 10.85 20.42
CA ALA A 92 15.31 12.25 20.71
C ALA A 92 14.41 13.23 19.94
N MET A 93 14.19 12.97 18.63
CA MET A 93 13.33 13.80 17.79
C MET A 93 11.88 13.77 18.27
N LEU A 94 11.35 12.60 18.63
CA LEU A 94 9.98 12.41 19.11
C LEU A 94 9.76 12.94 20.53
N ALA A 95 10.82 13.25 21.27
CA ALA A 95 10.74 13.92 22.58
C ALA A 95 10.79 15.46 22.46
N ASP A 96 11.19 15.98 21.30
CA ASP A 96 11.31 17.42 21.05
C ASP A 96 10.02 17.99 20.43
N SER A 97 9.31 18.81 21.20
CA SER A 97 8.06 19.43 20.75
C SER A 97 8.24 20.37 19.55
N ALA A 98 9.39 21.04 19.43
CA ALA A 98 9.67 21.94 18.32
C ALA A 98 9.83 21.17 16.99
N GLN A 99 10.34 19.92 17.07
CA GLN A 99 10.48 19.04 15.91
C GLN A 99 9.19 18.26 15.60
N THR A 100 8.44 17.86 16.63
CA THR A 100 7.22 17.05 16.45
C THR A 100 5.97 17.85 16.10
N ALA A 101 5.77 19.04 16.66
CA ALA A 101 4.56 19.82 16.45
C ALA A 101 4.24 20.10 14.96
N PRO A 102 5.19 20.51 14.10
CA PRO A 102 4.91 20.69 12.67
C PRO A 102 4.47 19.41 11.97
N LEU A 103 5.01 18.26 12.38
CA LEU A 103 4.70 16.95 11.80
C LEU A 103 3.31 16.47 12.25
N LEU A 104 2.99 16.65 13.53
CA LEU A 104 1.68 16.31 14.09
C LEU A 104 0.59 17.20 13.48
N ALA A 105 0.83 18.51 13.34
CA ALA A 105 -0.08 19.43 12.67
C ALA A 105 -0.35 19.05 11.21
N ALA A 106 0.68 18.66 10.46
CA ALA A 106 0.54 18.25 9.06
C ALA A 106 -0.21 16.90 8.89
N THR A 107 -0.08 16.01 9.88
CA THR A 107 -0.61 14.65 9.82
C THR A 107 -2.02 14.54 10.40
N TYR A 108 -2.24 15.11 11.58
CA TYR A 108 -3.47 15.00 12.37
C TYR A 108 -4.30 16.28 12.38
N GLY A 109 -3.78 17.38 11.83
CA GLY A 109 -4.44 18.66 11.80
C GLY A 109 -4.14 19.54 13.02
N PRO A 110 -4.76 20.74 13.06
CA PRO A 110 -4.44 21.77 14.05
C PRO A 110 -5.01 21.49 15.45
N ASP A 111 -5.83 20.44 15.62
CA ASP A 111 -6.36 20.06 16.92
C ASP A 111 -5.31 19.33 17.75
N GLU A 112 -4.63 20.08 18.60
CA GLU A 112 -3.56 19.58 19.47
C GLU A 112 -4.06 18.59 20.54
N ALA A 113 -5.37 18.53 20.81
CA ALA A 113 -5.91 17.67 21.86
C ALA A 113 -5.59 16.18 21.63
N ASN A 114 -5.49 15.76 20.36
CA ASN A 114 -5.19 14.38 19.99
C ASN A 114 -3.69 14.08 19.88
N TRP A 115 -2.84 15.12 19.83
CA TRP A 115 -1.40 14.97 19.57
C TRP A 115 -0.66 14.11 20.60
N PRO A 116 -0.90 14.20 21.93
CA PRO A 116 -0.18 13.38 22.90
C PRO A 116 -0.38 11.88 22.69
N GLU A 117 -1.61 11.45 22.41
CA GLU A 117 -1.92 10.04 22.16
C GLU A 117 -1.29 9.55 20.85
N ARG A 118 -1.29 10.39 19.81
CA ARG A 118 -0.62 10.06 18.55
C ARG A 118 0.88 9.93 18.76
N LEU A 119 1.52 10.92 19.38
CA LEU A 119 2.95 10.91 19.64
C LEU A 119 3.39 9.70 20.45
N ALA A 120 2.60 9.29 21.45
CA ALA A 120 2.85 8.10 22.25
C ALA A 120 2.92 6.82 21.40
N LEU A 121 2.10 6.68 20.35
CA LEU A 121 2.17 5.53 19.44
C LEU A 121 3.47 5.51 18.62
N TRP A 122 3.92 6.67 18.12
CA TRP A 122 5.18 6.78 17.38
C TRP A 122 6.38 6.48 18.27
N GLN A 123 6.38 7.02 19.50
CA GLN A 123 7.40 6.73 20.51
C GLN A 123 7.41 5.24 20.85
N ALA A 124 6.24 4.63 21.07
CA ALA A 124 6.13 3.21 21.36
C ALA A 124 6.68 2.33 20.24
N ALA A 125 6.44 2.68 18.96
CA ALA A 125 7.01 1.94 17.82
C ALA A 125 8.54 2.01 17.78
N ALA A 126 9.12 3.20 17.99
CA ALA A 126 10.57 3.37 18.03
C ALA A 126 11.20 2.63 19.23
N THR A 127 10.62 2.79 20.43
CA THR A 127 11.07 2.10 21.65
C THR A 127 10.98 0.60 21.49
N ARG A 128 9.86 0.08 20.99
CA ARG A 128 9.67 -1.37 20.82
C ARG A 128 10.66 -1.97 19.84
N TRP A 129 10.97 -1.26 18.76
CA TRP A 129 12.00 -1.66 17.81
C TRP A 129 13.38 -1.69 18.48
N GLN A 130 13.73 -0.64 19.22
CA GLN A 130 15.03 -0.53 19.90
C GLN A 130 15.21 -1.62 20.98
N GLU A 131 14.17 -1.92 21.76
CA GLU A 131 14.20 -2.99 22.76
C GLU A 131 14.42 -4.37 22.14
N ALA A 132 13.81 -4.63 20.99
CA ALA A 132 13.87 -5.94 20.33
C ALA A 132 15.17 -6.14 19.52
N PHE A 133 15.67 -5.10 18.87
CA PHE A 133 16.72 -5.20 17.86
C PHE A 133 17.98 -4.39 18.17
N GLY A 134 17.98 -3.58 19.24
CA GLY A 134 19.11 -2.74 19.64
C GLY A 134 19.23 -1.46 18.83
N SER A 135 20.47 -1.01 18.58
CA SER A 135 20.75 0.15 17.74
C SER A 135 20.69 -0.20 16.25
N GLY A 136 20.29 0.75 15.41
CA GLY A 136 20.24 0.53 13.97
C GLY A 136 19.44 1.59 13.23
N GLU A 137 19.60 1.60 11.92
CA GLU A 137 18.90 2.50 11.01
C GLU A 137 17.45 2.07 10.81
N VAL A 138 16.54 2.98 11.15
CA VAL A 138 15.10 2.77 11.17
C VAL A 138 14.41 3.92 10.45
N LEU A 139 13.29 3.61 9.80
CA LEU A 139 12.28 4.59 9.44
C LEU A 139 10.97 4.27 10.15
N LEU A 140 10.13 5.30 10.31
CA LEU A 140 8.78 5.17 10.85
C LEU A 140 7.76 5.47 9.75
N THR A 141 6.78 4.58 9.58
CA THR A 141 5.62 4.78 8.69
C THR A 141 4.33 4.60 9.45
N ARG A 142 3.23 5.03 8.84
CA ARG A 142 1.89 4.89 9.39
C ARG A 142 0.86 4.58 8.32
N ALA A 143 -0.27 4.01 8.75
CA ALA A 143 -1.51 3.97 7.99
C ALA A 143 -2.71 4.22 8.92
N PRO A 144 -3.60 5.18 8.59
CA PRO A 144 -4.80 5.41 9.38
C PRO A 144 -5.77 4.22 9.29
N ALA A 145 -6.64 4.09 10.28
CA ALA A 145 -7.88 3.34 10.11
C ALA A 145 -8.83 4.11 9.17
N ARG A 146 -9.89 3.45 8.73
CA ARG A 146 -10.89 4.07 7.85
C ARG A 146 -12.30 3.83 8.35
N ILE A 147 -13.22 4.70 7.95
CA ILE A 147 -14.67 4.56 8.09
C ILE A 147 -15.26 4.51 6.69
N SER A 148 -16.19 3.58 6.44
CA SER A 148 -16.89 3.43 5.15
C SER A 148 -18.38 3.65 5.33
N PHE A 149 -18.99 4.43 4.44
CA PHE A 149 -20.42 4.76 4.47
C PHE A 149 -21.28 3.90 3.51
N ASN A 150 -20.76 2.76 3.04
CA ASN A 150 -21.49 1.64 2.44
C ASN A 150 -20.52 0.48 2.15
N PRO A 151 -20.01 -0.19 3.20
CA PRO A 151 -18.97 -1.19 3.03
C PRO A 151 -19.45 -2.35 2.14
N HIS A 152 -18.53 -2.99 1.41
CA HIS A 152 -18.78 -4.17 0.55
C HIS A 152 -19.56 -3.93 -0.76
N SER A 153 -19.64 -2.71 -1.26
CA SER A 153 -20.15 -2.43 -2.62
C SER A 153 -19.05 -1.96 -3.59
N ASP A 154 -17.84 -1.74 -3.07
CA ASP A 154 -16.68 -1.24 -3.81
C ASP A 154 -16.24 -2.20 -4.93
N HIS A 155 -16.21 -3.50 -4.65
CA HIS A 155 -15.91 -4.55 -5.64
C HIS A 155 -17.01 -4.74 -6.71
N GLN A 156 -18.14 -4.06 -6.58
CA GLN A 156 -19.26 -4.08 -7.54
C GLN A 156 -19.30 -2.84 -8.43
N GLY A 157 -18.31 -1.96 -8.33
CA GLY A 157 -18.26 -0.71 -9.10
C GLY A 157 -19.12 0.43 -8.52
N ALA A 158 -19.60 0.29 -7.28
CA ALA A 158 -20.30 1.38 -6.62
C ALA A 158 -19.34 2.49 -6.18
N HIS A 159 -19.83 3.72 -6.19
CA HIS A 159 -19.21 4.83 -5.50
C HIS A 159 -19.42 4.67 -3.99
N VAL A 160 -18.33 4.55 -3.24
CA VAL A 160 -18.34 4.42 -1.78
C VAL A 160 -17.59 5.59 -1.17
N LEU A 161 -18.22 6.23 -0.19
CA LEU A 161 -17.60 7.30 0.59
C LEU A 161 -16.78 6.70 1.73
N TYR A 162 -15.52 7.13 1.82
CA TYR A 162 -14.59 6.76 2.88
C TYR A 162 -14.09 8.00 3.63
N GLY A 163 -13.87 7.86 4.94
CA GLY A 163 -13.13 8.81 5.76
C GLY A 163 -11.95 8.10 6.45
N CYS A 164 -10.84 8.80 6.66
CA CYS A 164 -9.77 8.29 7.52
C CYS A 164 -10.06 8.65 8.97
N HIS A 165 -9.73 7.75 9.89
CA HIS A 165 -9.79 7.98 11.33
C HIS A 165 -8.39 8.28 11.87
N GLN A 166 -8.31 8.95 13.03
CA GLN A 166 -7.02 9.26 13.68
C GLN A 166 -6.30 8.04 14.27
N ARG A 167 -7.07 7.00 14.63
CA ARG A 167 -6.54 5.67 15.00
C ARG A 167 -5.77 5.08 13.84
N GLU A 168 -4.71 4.34 14.11
CA GLU A 168 -3.74 3.98 13.09
C GLU A 168 -2.84 2.79 13.47
N MET A 169 -2.10 2.32 12.47
CA MET A 169 -0.97 1.43 12.62
C MET A 169 0.31 2.21 12.32
N VAL A 170 1.27 2.19 13.24
CA VAL A 170 2.62 2.72 13.09
C VAL A 170 3.60 1.56 12.97
N VAL A 171 4.51 1.64 12.01
CA VAL A 171 5.54 0.63 11.76
C VAL A 171 6.92 1.28 11.86
N ALA A 172 7.75 0.77 12.76
CA ALA A 172 9.18 1.01 12.73
C ALA A 172 9.85 -0.10 11.91
N ALA A 173 10.59 0.26 10.87
CA ALA A 173 11.21 -0.69 9.96
C ALA A 173 12.69 -0.39 9.75
N GLY A 174 13.51 -1.43 9.85
CA GLY A 174 14.94 -1.40 9.55
C GLY A 174 15.35 -2.59 8.68
N TRP A 175 16.33 -2.38 7.81
CA TRP A 175 16.87 -3.46 6.99
C TRP A 175 17.67 -4.47 7.81
N ARG A 176 17.69 -5.71 7.33
CA ARG A 176 18.65 -6.74 7.74
C ARG A 176 19.54 -7.11 6.56
N GLU A 177 20.65 -7.79 6.87
CA GLU A 177 21.58 -8.30 5.85
C GLU A 177 21.13 -9.65 5.28
N ASP A 178 20.33 -10.41 6.03
CA ASP A 178 19.73 -11.68 5.62
C ASP A 178 18.36 -11.48 4.93
N SER A 179 17.67 -12.58 4.62
CA SER A 179 16.31 -12.59 4.05
C SER A 179 15.21 -12.71 5.10
N LEU A 180 15.56 -12.77 6.39
CA LEU A 180 14.60 -13.01 7.45
C LEU A 180 13.75 -11.76 7.68
N VAL A 181 12.44 -11.91 7.81
CA VAL A 181 11.57 -10.84 8.31
C VAL A 181 11.22 -11.19 9.75
N GLN A 182 11.58 -10.30 10.68
CA GLN A 182 11.24 -10.41 12.10
C GLN A 182 10.23 -9.33 12.47
N VAL A 183 9.19 -9.73 13.19
CA VAL A 183 8.09 -8.86 13.60
C VAL A 183 7.91 -8.94 15.10
N VAL A 184 7.96 -7.77 15.75
CA VAL A 184 7.54 -7.58 17.13
C VAL A 184 6.31 -6.68 17.18
N TYR A 185 5.47 -6.88 18.18
CA TYR A 185 4.24 -6.11 18.36
C TYR A 185 4.34 -5.23 19.60
N GLY A 186 3.62 -4.11 19.58
CA GLY A 186 3.51 -3.21 20.74
C GLY A 186 2.63 -3.74 21.87
N ASP A 187 1.69 -4.63 21.56
CA ASP A 187 0.84 -5.28 22.57
C ASP A 187 1.66 -6.39 23.28
N PRO A 188 1.89 -6.29 24.61
CA PRO A 188 2.67 -7.26 25.36
C PRO A 188 2.11 -8.69 25.34
N GLN A 189 0.83 -8.88 24.97
CA GLN A 189 0.24 -10.20 24.81
C GLN A 189 0.91 -11.00 23.67
N TYR A 190 1.48 -10.31 22.69
CA TYR A 190 2.27 -10.92 21.61
C TYR A 190 3.76 -10.84 21.96
N ALA A 191 4.14 -11.48 23.07
CA ALA A 191 5.49 -11.40 23.62
C ALA A 191 6.56 -12.06 22.71
N SER A 192 6.18 -13.03 21.88
CA SER A 192 7.09 -13.71 20.97
C SER A 192 7.32 -12.93 19.68
N THR A 193 8.59 -12.81 19.29
CA THR A 193 8.95 -12.36 17.95
C THR A 193 8.45 -13.40 16.94
N GLN A 194 7.70 -12.94 15.94
CA GLN A 194 7.29 -13.78 14.81
C GLN A 194 8.24 -13.56 13.63
N SER A 195 8.44 -14.58 12.81
CA SER A 195 9.34 -14.45 11.66
C SER A 195 9.00 -15.39 10.51
N PHE A 196 9.44 -15.01 9.31
CA PHE A 196 9.46 -15.87 8.13
C PHE A 196 10.64 -15.49 7.23
N ASP A 197 11.10 -16.42 6.39
CA ASP A 197 12.18 -16.16 5.43
C ASP A 197 11.59 -15.66 4.10
N LEU A 198 11.80 -14.39 3.77
CA LEU A 198 11.27 -13.77 2.56
C LEU A 198 11.78 -14.44 1.28
N ALA A 199 13.01 -14.97 1.29
CA ALA A 199 13.61 -15.57 0.11
C ALA A 199 13.12 -17.00 -0.14
N ALA A 200 12.64 -17.70 0.90
CA ALA A 200 12.12 -19.06 0.81
C ALA A 200 10.67 -19.12 0.32
N GLU A 201 9.87 -18.07 0.56
CA GLU A 201 8.44 -18.06 0.20
C GLU A 201 8.18 -18.33 -1.30
N PRO A 202 8.89 -17.70 -2.26
CA PRO A 202 8.70 -18.01 -3.68
C PRO A 202 8.94 -19.48 -4.05
N ASP A 203 9.71 -20.24 -3.26
CA ASP A 203 10.00 -21.66 -3.51
C ASP A 203 8.90 -22.60 -3.01
N LEU A 204 7.89 -22.10 -2.28
CA LEU A 204 6.68 -22.88 -1.98
C LEU A 204 5.98 -23.36 -3.26
N ASP A 205 5.99 -22.53 -4.30
CA ASP A 205 5.63 -22.91 -5.67
C ASP A 205 6.30 -21.95 -6.67
N ARG A 206 7.55 -22.26 -7.04
CA ARG A 206 8.36 -21.44 -7.95
C ARG A 206 7.70 -21.27 -9.31
N ALA A 207 7.07 -22.32 -9.83
CA ALA A 207 6.41 -22.28 -11.13
C ALA A 207 5.20 -21.33 -11.09
N ALA A 208 4.40 -21.37 -10.03
CA ALA A 208 3.27 -20.45 -9.86
C ALA A 208 3.74 -19.00 -9.63
N TRP A 209 4.82 -18.79 -8.87
CA TRP A 209 5.44 -17.48 -8.66
C TRP A 209 5.83 -16.81 -9.99
N GLU A 210 6.53 -17.54 -10.86
CA GLU A 210 6.94 -17.07 -12.18
C GLU A 210 5.75 -16.88 -13.13
N ALA A 211 4.72 -17.72 -13.01
CA ALA A 211 3.52 -17.61 -13.84
C ALA A 211 2.61 -16.43 -13.45
N GLY A 212 2.81 -15.82 -12.28
CA GLY A 212 2.20 -14.56 -11.86
C GLY A 212 1.53 -14.61 -10.48
N TRP A 213 1.35 -13.44 -9.87
CA TRP A 213 0.89 -13.27 -8.50
C TRP A 213 -0.39 -14.07 -8.17
N LEU A 214 -1.42 -13.99 -9.02
CA LEU A 214 -2.68 -14.69 -8.77
C LEU A 214 -2.52 -16.22 -8.76
N ARG A 215 -1.68 -16.76 -9.65
CA ARG A 215 -1.39 -18.21 -9.67
C ARG A 215 -0.65 -18.63 -8.42
N TYR A 216 0.30 -17.82 -7.96
CA TYR A 216 1.06 -18.08 -6.74
C TYR A 216 0.17 -18.12 -5.50
N ILE A 217 -0.67 -17.10 -5.26
CA ILE A 217 -1.54 -17.07 -4.07
C ILE A 217 -2.65 -18.14 -4.09
N ASP A 218 -2.98 -18.67 -5.28
CA ASP A 218 -3.92 -19.80 -5.42
C ASP A 218 -3.24 -21.18 -5.36
N ALA A 219 -1.91 -21.24 -5.35
CA ALA A 219 -1.19 -22.50 -5.24
C ALA A 219 -1.49 -23.19 -3.90
N PRO A 220 -1.79 -24.52 -3.90
CA PRO A 220 -2.16 -25.22 -2.67
C PRO A 220 -1.14 -25.11 -1.54
N ALA A 221 0.16 -25.19 -1.86
CA ALA A 221 1.24 -25.07 -0.87
C ALA A 221 1.28 -23.68 -0.21
N VAL A 222 1.03 -22.62 -0.98
CA VAL A 222 0.99 -21.23 -0.48
C VAL A 222 -0.25 -21.02 0.39
N ARG A 223 -1.43 -21.49 -0.05
CA ARG A 223 -2.65 -21.40 0.74
C ARG A 223 -2.52 -22.15 2.07
N GLN A 224 -1.89 -23.32 2.05
CA GLN A 224 -1.63 -24.12 3.24
C GLN A 224 -0.66 -23.39 4.20
N SER A 225 0.44 -22.82 3.70
CA SER A 225 1.39 -22.07 4.54
C SER A 225 0.74 -20.86 5.20
N VAL A 226 -0.22 -20.22 4.53
CA VAL A 226 -1.00 -19.12 5.12
C VAL A 226 -1.90 -19.63 6.24
N LEU A 227 -2.59 -20.75 6.06
CA LEU A 227 -3.44 -21.35 7.09
C LEU A 227 -2.65 -21.77 8.33
N GLU A 228 -1.39 -22.16 8.19
CA GLU A 228 -0.52 -22.54 9.32
C GLU A 228 -0.08 -21.35 10.19
N LEU A 229 -0.20 -20.12 9.69
CA LEU A 229 0.07 -18.89 10.44
C LEU A 229 -1.10 -18.48 11.35
N GLU A 230 -1.76 -19.41 12.02
CA GLU A 230 -2.75 -19.09 13.06
C GLU A 230 -2.07 -18.64 14.34
N ASP A 231 -2.66 -17.66 15.01
CA ASP A 231 -2.18 -17.16 16.29
C ASP A 231 -2.49 -18.19 17.39
N THR A 232 -1.46 -18.90 17.83
CA THR A 232 -1.56 -19.91 18.89
C THR A 232 -1.56 -19.30 20.29
N THR A 233 -1.39 -17.99 20.43
CA THR A 233 -1.25 -17.32 21.74
C THR A 233 -2.57 -17.10 22.47
N THR A 234 -3.71 -17.22 21.77
CA THR A 234 -5.02 -17.07 22.37
C THR A 234 -5.65 -18.42 22.69
N ASN A 235 -5.44 -18.92 23.91
CA ASN A 235 -6.16 -20.02 24.60
C ASN A 235 -7.40 -20.61 23.85
N GLY A 236 -7.21 -21.30 22.72
CA GLY A 236 -8.28 -21.92 21.93
C GLY A 236 -9.21 -21.01 21.12
N ALA A 237 -9.03 -19.68 21.10
CA ALA A 237 -9.74 -18.80 20.16
C ALA A 237 -8.86 -18.63 18.92
N ALA A 238 -9.10 -19.37 17.84
CA ALA A 238 -8.33 -19.27 16.60
C ALA A 238 -8.34 -17.82 16.08
N ARG A 239 -7.29 -17.04 16.39
CA ARG A 239 -7.08 -15.70 15.85
C ARG A 239 -6.15 -15.80 14.66
N THR A 240 -6.39 -14.99 13.65
CA THR A 240 -5.53 -14.93 12.46
C THR A 240 -4.27 -14.15 12.81
N SER A 241 -3.07 -14.72 12.62
CA SER A 241 -1.83 -13.97 12.86
C SER A 241 -1.74 -12.76 11.93
N SER A 242 -1.44 -11.60 12.51
CA SER A 242 -1.13 -10.37 11.78
C SER A 242 0.06 -10.53 10.83
N LEU A 243 0.93 -11.52 11.07
CA LEU A 243 2.05 -11.88 10.18
C LEU A 243 1.57 -12.19 8.76
N ARG A 244 0.35 -12.71 8.58
CA ARG A 244 -0.21 -12.98 7.23
C ARG A 244 -0.31 -11.70 6.39
N TYR A 245 -0.66 -10.58 6.99
CA TYR A 245 -0.77 -9.28 6.32
C TYR A 245 0.60 -8.66 6.05
N VAL A 246 1.58 -8.88 6.94
CA VAL A 246 2.98 -8.53 6.70
C VAL A 246 3.54 -9.31 5.51
N LYS A 247 3.35 -10.64 5.48
CA LYS A 247 3.74 -11.51 4.37
C LYS A 247 3.08 -11.08 3.07
N ALA A 248 1.77 -10.83 3.09
CA ALA A 248 1.01 -10.36 1.94
C ALA A 248 1.65 -9.12 1.29
N ALA A 249 1.91 -8.07 2.09
CA ALA A 249 2.51 -6.83 1.61
C ALA A 249 3.92 -7.05 1.02
N LEU A 250 4.80 -7.73 1.78
CA LEU A 250 6.19 -7.90 1.38
C LEU A 250 6.34 -8.83 0.18
N LEU A 251 5.57 -9.92 0.10
CA LEU A 251 5.61 -10.84 -1.04
C LEU A 251 5.06 -10.19 -2.30
N ARG A 252 3.97 -9.42 -2.21
CA ARG A 252 3.45 -8.70 -3.38
C ARG A 252 4.48 -7.71 -3.93
N LEU A 253 5.19 -7.01 -3.05
CA LEU A 253 6.26 -6.09 -3.43
C LEU A 253 7.49 -6.81 -3.96
N ALA A 254 7.89 -7.94 -3.36
CA ALA A 254 9.00 -8.75 -3.84
C ALA A 254 8.72 -9.32 -5.24
N HIS A 255 7.46 -9.65 -5.53
CA HIS A 255 7.01 -10.06 -6.85
C HIS A 255 7.04 -8.91 -7.86
N ALA A 256 6.55 -7.72 -7.46
CA ALA A 256 6.54 -6.53 -8.31
C ALA A 256 7.94 -5.96 -8.59
N TYR A 257 8.86 -6.10 -7.63
CA TYR A 257 10.20 -5.52 -7.67
C TYR A 257 11.28 -6.54 -7.29
N PRO A 258 11.55 -7.54 -8.16
CA PRO A 258 12.51 -8.60 -7.87
C PRO A 258 13.90 -8.07 -7.48
N GLY A 259 14.48 -8.63 -6.43
CA GLY A 259 15.82 -8.27 -5.94
C GLY A 259 15.92 -6.91 -5.23
N ARG A 260 14.80 -6.21 -5.04
CA ARG A 260 14.79 -4.91 -4.35
C ARG A 260 14.44 -4.99 -2.87
N LEU A 261 13.83 -6.09 -2.43
CA LEU A 261 13.55 -6.36 -1.02
C LEU A 261 14.55 -7.38 -0.46
N ARG A 262 14.85 -7.22 0.84
CA ARG A 262 15.64 -8.13 1.67
C ARG A 262 14.97 -8.28 3.04
N GLY A 263 15.61 -8.97 3.98
CA GLY A 263 15.10 -9.16 5.34
C GLY A 263 14.87 -7.85 6.08
N LEU A 264 13.89 -7.84 6.99
CA LEU A 264 13.41 -6.65 7.69
C LEU A 264 13.21 -6.92 9.18
N ASN A 265 13.57 -5.95 10.02
CA ASN A 265 13.14 -5.89 11.41
C ASN A 265 11.97 -4.90 11.50
N LEU A 266 10.81 -5.37 11.95
CA LEU A 266 9.57 -4.60 12.02
C LEU A 266 9.04 -4.56 13.45
N ALA A 267 8.69 -3.36 13.93
CA ALA A 267 7.87 -3.19 15.13
C ALA A 267 6.51 -2.58 14.74
N LEU A 268 5.43 -3.32 15.01
CA LEU A 268 4.06 -2.93 14.68
C LEU A 268 3.33 -2.48 15.94
N VAL A 269 2.92 -1.23 15.98
CA VAL A 269 2.19 -0.63 17.11
C VAL A 269 0.99 0.13 16.59
N GLY A 270 -0.20 -0.18 17.08
CA GLY A 270 -1.41 0.48 16.62
C GLY A 270 -2.54 0.42 17.64
N ASP A 271 -3.51 1.32 17.47
CA ASP A 271 -4.65 1.53 18.36
C ASP A 271 -6.00 1.36 17.64
N ILE A 272 -6.01 0.65 16.50
CA ILE A 272 -7.21 0.30 15.74
C ILE A 272 -7.88 -0.92 16.41
N PRO A 273 -9.09 -0.78 17.00
CA PRO A 273 -9.77 -1.92 17.61
C PRO A 273 -10.02 -3.06 16.63
N THR A 274 -9.60 -4.25 17.04
CA THR A 274 -9.85 -5.49 16.31
C THR A 274 -11.35 -5.76 16.23
N GLY A 275 -11.82 -6.19 15.06
CA GLY A 275 -13.23 -6.58 14.86
C GLY A 275 -14.23 -5.42 14.83
N ALA A 276 -13.80 -4.16 14.99
CA ALA A 276 -14.69 -2.99 14.90
C ALA A 276 -15.00 -2.56 13.46
N GLY A 277 -14.67 -3.40 12.47
CA GLY A 277 -14.86 -3.08 11.07
C GLY A 277 -14.07 -1.86 10.61
N MET A 278 -12.90 -1.56 11.19
CA MET A 278 -12.05 -0.39 10.91
C MET A 278 -10.80 -0.66 10.04
N SER A 279 -10.69 -1.88 9.48
CA SER A 279 -9.57 -2.37 8.64
C SER A 279 -8.19 -2.25 9.26
N SER A 280 -8.02 -2.83 10.44
CA SER A 280 -6.69 -3.04 11.03
C SER A 280 -5.79 -3.90 10.13
N SER A 281 -6.34 -4.86 9.37
CA SER A 281 -5.58 -5.69 8.43
C SER A 281 -4.97 -4.87 7.28
N SER A 282 -5.79 -4.12 6.55
CA SER A 282 -5.33 -3.28 5.45
C SER A 282 -4.40 -2.17 5.94
N ALA A 283 -4.56 -1.67 7.17
CA ALA A 283 -3.62 -0.72 7.77
C ALA A 283 -2.21 -1.33 7.95
N ILE A 284 -2.11 -2.60 8.36
CA ILE A 284 -0.83 -3.33 8.40
C ILE A 284 -0.26 -3.45 6.98
N VAL A 285 -1.06 -3.88 6.00
CA VAL A 285 -0.62 -4.03 4.59
C VAL A 285 -0.05 -2.71 4.06
N VAL A 286 -0.78 -1.59 4.24
CA VAL A 286 -0.37 -0.26 3.77
C VAL A 286 0.88 0.23 4.51
N ALA A 287 0.90 0.20 5.85
CA ALA A 287 2.03 0.73 6.62
C ALA A 287 3.34 -0.03 6.33
N VAL A 288 3.27 -1.37 6.26
CA VAL A 288 4.42 -2.23 5.93
C VAL A 288 4.88 -2.01 4.49
N ALA A 289 3.94 -1.92 3.53
CA ALA A 289 4.30 -1.68 2.14
C ALA A 289 4.98 -0.32 1.94
N LEU A 290 4.44 0.74 2.56
CA LEU A 290 5.05 2.06 2.54
C LEU A 290 6.46 2.02 3.15
N ALA A 291 6.65 1.29 4.26
CA ALA A 291 7.96 1.14 4.88
C ALA A 291 8.97 0.45 3.95
N ALA A 292 8.57 -0.67 3.35
CA ALA A 292 9.41 -1.44 2.44
C ALA A 292 9.76 -0.65 1.15
N LEU A 293 8.80 0.04 0.55
CA LEU A 293 9.01 0.89 -0.61
C LEU A 293 9.98 2.04 -0.32
N ALA A 294 9.83 2.69 0.84
CA ALA A 294 10.69 3.79 1.25
C ALA A 294 12.12 3.31 1.57
N LEU A 295 12.25 2.20 2.29
CA LEU A 295 13.55 1.56 2.56
C LEU A 295 14.25 1.08 1.29
N ALA A 296 13.48 0.64 0.28
CA ALA A 296 14.01 0.18 -1.00
C ALA A 296 14.24 1.33 -2.00
N GLU A 297 13.91 2.57 -1.65
CA GLU A 297 13.95 3.73 -2.56
C GLU A 297 13.18 3.46 -3.87
N ILE A 298 11.97 2.94 -3.75
CA ILE A 298 11.06 2.67 -4.88
C ILE A 298 9.93 3.69 -4.85
N GLU A 299 9.86 4.52 -5.88
CA GLU A 299 8.74 5.45 -6.08
C GLU A 299 7.61 4.79 -6.87
N VAL A 300 6.41 4.82 -6.31
CA VAL A 300 5.20 4.27 -6.94
C VAL A 300 4.08 5.30 -6.81
N SER A 301 3.34 5.56 -7.88
CA SER A 301 2.17 6.42 -7.77
C SER A 301 1.06 5.73 -6.96
N ARG A 302 0.26 6.53 -6.25
CA ARG A 302 -0.70 5.98 -5.26
C ARG A 302 -1.77 5.10 -5.88
N ARG A 303 -2.25 5.43 -7.09
CA ARG A 303 -3.34 4.68 -7.75
C ARG A 303 -2.93 3.23 -8.08
N PRO A 304 -1.80 2.97 -8.77
CA PRO A 304 -1.27 1.60 -8.91
C PRO A 304 -1.01 0.90 -7.58
N LEU A 305 -0.52 1.63 -6.57
CA LEU A 305 -0.26 1.07 -5.25
C LEU A 305 -1.55 0.58 -4.57
N VAL A 306 -2.68 1.30 -4.71
CA VAL A 306 -3.99 0.86 -4.20
C VAL A 306 -4.36 -0.52 -4.74
N ALA A 307 -4.29 -0.70 -6.06
CA ALA A 307 -4.63 -1.98 -6.69
C ALA A 307 -3.67 -3.09 -6.25
N MET A 308 -2.37 -2.78 -6.24
CA MET A 308 -1.33 -3.71 -5.81
C MET A 308 -1.54 -4.20 -4.38
N LEU A 309 -1.89 -3.31 -3.44
CA LEU A 309 -2.08 -3.69 -2.03
C LEU A 309 -3.41 -4.39 -1.78
N GLY A 310 -4.47 -4.04 -2.52
CA GLY A 310 -5.72 -4.82 -2.53
C GLY A 310 -5.47 -6.28 -2.97
N GLU A 311 -4.72 -6.47 -4.07
CA GLU A 311 -4.30 -7.80 -4.52
C GLU A 311 -3.32 -8.49 -3.57
N ALA A 312 -2.50 -7.73 -2.84
CA ALA A 312 -1.61 -8.26 -1.82
C ALA A 312 -2.42 -8.96 -0.74
N GLU A 313 -3.46 -8.29 -0.22
CA GLU A 313 -4.30 -8.82 0.85
C GLU A 313 -5.03 -10.11 0.43
N TRP A 314 -5.23 -10.37 -0.88
CA TRP A 314 -5.79 -11.65 -1.35
C TRP A 314 -4.94 -12.87 -0.99
N HIS A 315 -3.64 -12.68 -0.71
CA HIS A 315 -2.77 -13.71 -0.15
C HIS A 315 -3.34 -14.33 1.15
N VAL A 316 -4.09 -13.57 1.94
CA VAL A 316 -4.69 -14.08 3.19
C VAL A 316 -5.95 -14.93 2.97
N GLY A 317 -6.40 -15.07 1.71
CA GLY A 317 -7.54 -15.89 1.30
C GLY A 317 -8.84 -15.12 1.06
N THR A 318 -8.91 -13.83 1.42
CA THR A 318 -10.06 -12.97 1.10
C THR A 318 -9.98 -12.50 -0.35
N ARG A 319 -11.11 -12.23 -1.00
CA ARG A 319 -11.16 -11.65 -2.36
C ARG A 319 -11.94 -10.33 -2.35
N GLY A 320 -11.62 -9.49 -1.37
CA GLY A 320 -12.24 -8.18 -1.19
C GLY A 320 -11.79 -7.15 -2.23
N GLY A 321 -12.46 -5.99 -2.25
CA GLY A 321 -12.02 -4.84 -3.02
C GLY A 321 -10.81 -4.13 -2.41
N ALA A 322 -10.40 -3.01 -3.02
CA ALA A 322 -9.27 -2.21 -2.57
C ALA A 322 -9.69 -0.90 -1.89
N GLY A 323 -10.98 -0.74 -1.53
CA GLY A 323 -11.52 0.50 -0.97
C GLY A 323 -10.82 0.97 0.31
N ASP A 324 -10.44 0.04 1.18
CA ASP A 324 -9.72 0.34 2.42
C ASP A 324 -8.32 0.92 2.15
N HIS A 325 -7.57 0.25 1.28
CA HIS A 325 -6.26 0.72 0.80
C HIS A 325 -6.36 2.08 0.12
N ALA A 326 -7.40 2.27 -0.69
CA ALA A 326 -7.67 3.53 -1.38
C ALA A 326 -7.96 4.66 -0.39
N ALA A 327 -8.78 4.40 0.64
CA ALA A 327 -9.04 5.38 1.69
C ALA A 327 -7.75 5.81 2.39
N MET A 328 -6.91 4.85 2.78
CA MET A 328 -5.65 5.11 3.51
C MET A 328 -4.61 5.85 2.66
N LEU A 329 -4.50 5.51 1.37
CA LEU A 329 -3.50 6.08 0.46
C LEU A 329 -3.94 7.41 -0.17
N LEU A 330 -5.23 7.56 -0.49
CA LEU A 330 -5.75 8.72 -1.25
C LEU A 330 -6.51 9.72 -0.36
N GLY A 331 -6.85 9.33 0.86
CA GLY A 331 -7.54 10.17 1.83
C GLY A 331 -6.77 11.46 2.14
N ARG A 332 -7.54 12.50 2.48
CA ARG A 332 -7.01 13.80 2.89
C ARG A 332 -7.61 14.21 4.22
N LEU A 333 -6.81 14.89 5.04
CA LEU A 333 -7.22 15.41 6.32
C LEU A 333 -8.49 16.28 6.17
N GLY A 334 -9.47 16.04 7.03
CA GLY A 334 -10.73 16.80 7.04
C GLY A 334 -11.67 16.55 5.87
N GLN A 335 -11.44 15.51 5.05
CA GLN A 335 -12.25 15.21 3.87
C GLN A 335 -12.77 13.78 3.85
N LEU A 336 -13.98 13.62 3.31
CA LEU A 336 -14.44 12.32 2.80
C LEU A 336 -13.96 12.15 1.37
N THR A 337 -13.56 10.93 1.02
CA THR A 337 -13.09 10.55 -0.31
C THR A 337 -14.14 9.66 -0.94
N ASN A 338 -14.68 10.07 -2.08
CA ASN A 338 -15.56 9.24 -2.90
C ASN A 338 -14.70 8.38 -3.83
N ILE A 339 -14.83 7.05 -3.71
CA ILE A 339 -13.99 6.08 -4.41
C ILE A 339 -14.90 5.12 -5.17
N ALA A 340 -14.60 4.88 -6.45
CA ALA A 340 -15.18 3.81 -7.24
C ALA A 340 -14.05 3.02 -7.90
N PHE A 341 -14.28 1.72 -8.08
CA PHE A 341 -13.41 0.83 -8.82
C PHE A 341 -14.10 0.44 -10.12
N ASP A 342 -13.54 0.84 -11.24
CA ASP A 342 -14.08 0.41 -12.53
C ASP A 342 -13.75 -1.08 -12.74
N PRO A 343 -14.75 -1.97 -12.85
CA PRO A 343 -14.48 -3.37 -13.13
C PRO A 343 -13.81 -3.49 -14.51
N PRO A 344 -12.77 -4.33 -14.68
CA PRO A 344 -12.18 -4.55 -15.99
C PRO A 344 -13.19 -5.29 -16.87
N VAL A 345 -13.82 -4.59 -17.81
CA VAL A 345 -14.59 -5.23 -18.89
C VAL A 345 -13.59 -5.82 -19.88
N THR A 346 -13.40 -7.14 -19.84
CA THR A 346 -12.67 -7.86 -20.88
C THR A 346 -13.68 -8.57 -21.79
N VAL A 347 -14.04 -7.93 -22.89
CA VAL A 347 -14.76 -8.63 -23.98
C VAL A 347 -13.73 -9.44 -24.75
N ARG A 348 -13.84 -10.77 -24.73
CA ARG A 348 -13.16 -11.64 -25.69
C ARG A 348 -14.17 -11.99 -26.76
N ASP A 349 -13.85 -11.69 -28.00
CA ASP A 349 -14.56 -12.29 -29.13
C ASP A 349 -14.28 -13.80 -29.10
N VAL A 350 -15.36 -14.59 -29.10
CA VAL A 350 -15.36 -16.05 -29.26
C VAL A 350 -15.62 -16.41 -30.72
#